data_AF-A0A1E7J0V5-F1
#
_entry.id   AF-A0A1E7J0V5-F1
#
_cell.length_a   1.000
_cell.length_b   1.000
_cell.length_c   1.000
_cell.angle_alpha   90.00
_cell.angle_beta   90.00
_cell.angle_gamma   90.00
#
_symmetry.space_group_name_H-M   'P 1'
#
loop_
_entity.id
_entity.type
_entity.pdbx_description
1 polymer ?
#
loop_
_entity_poly.entity_id
_entity_poly.type
_entity_poly.pdbx_seq_one_letter_code
_entity_poly.pdbx_strand_id
1 'polypeptide(L)'
;MLSIFDWLRRCRSGAELLATMKCHVLEPHLFPNQEEIGSPFCFSDGPCQRCWIYPPCRTSSRLKYCKACMAIMRRAAKLGDASRRSVVIWAFVNRVPGQLQRSEGFYKNDVTCFYVHDDNHFLMMMNRYKLKAWLQELLIYHGPDLKGLIQIFSTTGETRKGGMGDILCRAVHQESRFPMDQLRIRFFPDPYQLLTPHVRDKEGLLTFEVTEFLRLLEMTTIFRALLPPREQEMLRDLTNLNDSKEEHFYWGRFMGYLSPEAKDMLSSWNLRQWPKNRIRLLYELANYAPFTP
;
A
#
# COMPACT_ATOMS: atom_id res chain seq x y z
N MET A 1 -13.31 -16.83 19.85
CA MET A 1 -12.55 -17.37 18.71
C MET A 1 -12.01 -16.21 17.88
N LEU A 2 -10.75 -16.22 17.43
CA LEU A 2 -10.24 -15.18 16.52
C LEU A 2 -10.67 -15.46 15.07
N SER A 3 -11.37 -14.50 14.47
CA SER A 3 -11.60 -14.44 13.02
C SER A 3 -10.30 -14.20 12.25
N ILE A 4 -10.28 -14.44 10.94
CA ILE A 4 -9.13 -14.12 10.08
C ILE A 4 -8.80 -12.63 10.15
N PHE A 5 -9.81 -11.77 10.19
CA PHE A 5 -9.60 -10.34 10.34
C PHE A 5 -8.90 -9.99 11.67
N ASP A 6 -9.20 -10.69 12.76
CA ASP A 6 -8.49 -10.50 14.04
C ASP A 6 -7.01 -10.85 13.94
N TRP A 7 -6.66 -11.86 13.15
CA TRP A 7 -5.27 -12.20 12.87
C TRP A 7 -4.56 -11.12 12.04
N LEU A 8 -5.23 -10.56 11.04
CA LEU A 8 -4.70 -9.45 10.23
C LEU A 8 -4.45 -8.20 11.10
N ARG A 9 -5.39 -7.84 11.98
CA ARG A 9 -5.28 -6.72 12.92
C ARG A 9 -4.16 -6.86 13.95
N ARG A 10 -3.57 -8.06 14.10
CA ARG A 10 -2.46 -8.33 15.03
C ARG A 10 -1.09 -8.33 14.35
N CYS A 11 -1.01 -8.07 13.05
CA CYS A 11 0.25 -8.09 12.31
C CYS A 11 1.10 -6.86 12.66
N ARG A 12 2.37 -7.08 13.00
CA ARG A 12 3.28 -5.96 13.36
C ARG A 12 3.97 -5.32 12.17
N SER A 13 4.17 -6.08 11.10
CA SER A 13 4.86 -5.63 9.90
C SER A 13 4.12 -6.07 8.63
N GLY A 14 4.50 -5.50 7.48
CA GLY A 14 3.94 -5.94 6.19
C GLY A 14 4.30 -7.38 5.85
N ALA A 15 5.46 -7.86 6.30
CA ALA A 15 5.85 -9.26 6.12
C ALA A 15 4.95 -10.20 6.92
N GLU A 16 4.56 -9.82 8.14
CA GLU A 16 3.56 -10.56 8.93
C GLU A 16 2.17 -10.50 8.30
N LEU A 17 1.76 -9.34 7.79
CA LEU A 17 0.47 -9.18 7.11
C LEU A 17 0.39 -10.12 5.90
N LEU A 18 1.42 -10.05 5.04
CA LEU A 18 1.53 -10.91 3.87
C LEU A 18 1.59 -12.39 4.23
N ALA A 19 2.36 -12.75 5.25
CA ALA A 19 2.44 -14.12 5.74
C ALA A 19 1.08 -14.63 6.24
N THR A 20 0.35 -13.79 6.98
CA THR A 20 -0.97 -14.13 7.52
C THR A 20 -1.98 -14.38 6.39
N MET A 21 -2.01 -13.52 5.38
CA MET A 21 -2.85 -13.73 4.19
C MET A 21 -2.46 -15.00 3.43
N LYS A 22 -1.16 -15.27 3.24
CA LYS A 22 -0.69 -16.52 2.59
C LYS A 22 -1.06 -17.77 3.38
N CYS A 23 -0.89 -17.74 4.69
CA CYS A 23 -1.30 -18.86 5.55
C CYS A 23 -2.80 -19.11 5.41
N HIS A 24 -3.63 -18.06 5.36
CA HIS A 24 -5.08 -18.21 5.24
C HIS A 24 -5.47 -18.92 3.95
N VAL A 25 -4.84 -18.57 2.83
CA VAL A 25 -5.09 -19.18 1.52
C VAL A 25 -4.53 -20.61 1.43
N LEU A 26 -3.28 -20.82 1.83
CA LEU A 26 -2.59 -22.10 1.62
C LEU A 26 -2.87 -23.15 2.69
N GLU A 27 -3.12 -22.70 3.92
CA GLU A 27 -3.19 -23.54 5.11
C GLU A 27 -4.34 -23.08 6.03
N PRO A 28 -5.61 -23.03 5.56
CA PRO A 28 -6.73 -22.50 6.34
C PRO A 28 -6.94 -23.22 7.67
N HIS A 29 -6.61 -24.51 7.72
CA HIS A 29 -6.65 -25.35 8.93
C HIS A 29 -5.70 -24.86 10.06
N LEU A 30 -4.75 -23.96 9.77
CA LEU A 30 -3.88 -23.34 10.77
C LEU A 30 -4.57 -22.25 11.58
N PHE A 31 -5.74 -21.78 11.16
CA PHE A 31 -6.57 -20.84 11.89
C PHE A 31 -7.69 -21.63 12.54
N PRO A 32 -7.40 -22.33 13.64
CA PRO A 32 -8.35 -23.24 14.23
C PRO A 32 -9.56 -22.47 14.76
N ASN A 33 -10.73 -23.09 14.64
CA ASN A 33 -11.84 -22.84 15.54
C ASN A 33 -11.58 -23.49 16.93
N GLN A 34 -10.34 -23.38 17.44
CA GLN A 34 -9.91 -23.89 18.75
C GLN A 34 -10.71 -23.29 19.92
N GLU A 35 -11.42 -24.15 20.64
CA GLU A 35 -12.14 -23.81 21.86
C GLU A 35 -11.20 -23.52 23.05
N GLU A 36 -9.95 -23.98 22.99
CA GLU A 36 -9.01 -23.86 24.10
C GLU A 36 -8.25 -22.52 24.09
N ILE A 37 -8.45 -21.76 25.16
CA ILE A 37 -7.70 -20.54 25.49
C ILE A 37 -6.48 -20.94 26.32
N GLY A 38 -5.35 -20.26 26.10
CA GLY A 38 -4.13 -20.48 26.88
C GLY A 38 -4.34 -20.13 28.35
N SER A 39 -3.61 -20.81 29.23
CA SER A 39 -3.61 -20.51 30.67
C SER A 39 -3.34 -19.03 30.93
N PRO A 40 -3.91 -18.43 32.00
CA PRO A 40 -3.49 -17.12 32.48
C PRO A 40 -1.97 -17.06 32.66
N PHE A 41 -1.41 -15.86 32.55
CA PHE A 41 0.02 -15.67 32.69
C PHE A 41 0.50 -16.13 34.07
N CYS A 42 1.39 -17.11 34.10
CA CYS A 42 2.05 -17.63 35.29
C CYS A 42 3.57 -17.66 35.05
N PHE A 43 4.35 -17.85 36.12
CA PHE A 43 5.82 -17.81 36.05
C PHE A 43 6.41 -18.83 35.05
N SER A 44 5.76 -19.99 34.88
CA SER A 44 6.22 -21.09 34.01
C SER A 44 5.40 -21.25 32.71
N ASP A 45 4.10 -20.93 32.75
CA ASP A 45 3.15 -21.13 31.64
C ASP A 45 2.36 -19.86 31.33
N GLY A 46 1.79 -19.79 30.14
CA GLY A 46 0.99 -18.64 29.74
C GLY A 46 0.59 -18.71 28.28
N PRO A 47 -0.13 -17.70 27.80
CA PRO A 47 -0.59 -17.71 26.43
C PRO A 47 0.59 -17.47 25.47
N CYS A 48 0.33 -17.69 24.19
CA CYS A 48 1.25 -17.37 23.12
C CYS A 48 1.75 -15.92 23.23
N GLN A 49 3.07 -15.70 23.17
CA GLN A 49 3.68 -14.37 23.29
C GLN A 49 3.35 -13.39 22.16
N ARG A 50 2.79 -13.88 21.04
CA ARG A 50 2.37 -13.05 19.91
C ARG A 50 0.89 -12.70 19.98
N CYS A 51 0.00 -13.69 20.06
CA CYS A 51 -1.45 -13.44 20.08
C CYS A 51 -2.03 -13.30 21.49
N TRP A 52 -1.34 -13.68 22.54
CA TRP A 52 -1.80 -13.58 23.93
C TRP A 52 -3.16 -14.27 24.21
N ILE A 53 -3.58 -15.19 23.35
CA ILE A 53 -4.88 -15.88 23.44
C ILE A 53 -4.67 -17.39 23.49
N TYR A 54 -4.04 -17.97 22.47
CA TYR A 54 -3.95 -19.43 22.34
C TYR A 54 -2.77 -20.00 23.11
N PRO A 55 -2.84 -21.27 23.55
CA PRO A 55 -1.73 -21.93 24.22
C PRO A 55 -0.50 -22.04 23.28
N PRO A 56 0.72 -21.93 23.83
CA PRO A 56 1.94 -22.13 23.06
C PRO A 56 2.11 -23.60 22.66
N CYS A 57 2.74 -23.85 21.51
CA CYS A 57 3.11 -25.21 21.12
C CYS A 57 4.19 -25.75 22.06
N ARG A 58 3.89 -26.88 22.73
CA ARG A 58 4.81 -27.57 23.65
C ARG A 58 6.08 -28.12 22.96
N THR A 59 6.09 -28.17 21.63
CA THR A 59 7.19 -28.72 20.82
C THR A 59 8.37 -27.76 20.61
N SER A 60 8.25 -26.47 20.94
CA SER A 60 9.31 -25.47 20.72
C SER A 60 9.73 -24.83 22.03
N SER A 61 10.92 -25.19 22.53
CA SER A 61 11.44 -24.70 23.82
C SER A 61 11.88 -23.23 23.81
N ARG A 62 12.21 -22.65 22.64
CA ARG A 62 12.76 -21.28 22.56
C ARG A 62 11.72 -20.18 22.34
N LEU A 63 10.63 -20.48 21.63
CA LEU A 63 9.58 -19.51 21.31
C LEU A 63 8.23 -20.03 21.76
N LYS A 64 7.62 -19.32 22.72
CA LYS A 64 6.28 -19.64 23.26
C LYS A 64 5.19 -19.11 22.30
N TYR A 65 5.13 -19.66 21.10
CA TYR A 65 4.11 -19.33 20.09
C TYR A 65 3.11 -20.48 19.88
N CYS A 66 1.83 -20.14 19.65
CA CYS A 66 0.85 -21.12 19.18
C CYS A 66 1.16 -21.53 17.73
N LYS A 67 0.51 -22.60 17.25
CA LYS A 67 0.75 -23.19 15.91
C LYS A 67 0.60 -22.15 14.80
N ALA A 68 -0.47 -21.36 14.85
CA ALA A 68 -0.77 -20.30 13.88
C ALA A 68 0.32 -19.21 13.88
N CYS A 69 0.61 -18.64 15.06
CA CYS A 69 1.66 -17.62 15.23
C CYS A 69 3.02 -18.13 14.74
N MET A 70 3.38 -19.36 15.07
CA MET A 70 4.65 -19.95 14.64
C MET A 70 4.73 -20.07 13.12
N ALA A 71 3.67 -20.54 12.46
CA ALA A 71 3.61 -20.63 11.00
C ALA A 71 3.72 -19.25 10.33
N ILE A 72 2.96 -18.27 10.84
CA ILE A 72 3.02 -16.88 10.36
C ILE A 72 4.44 -16.32 10.48
N MET A 73 5.08 -16.44 11.66
CA MET A 73 6.42 -15.88 11.89
C MET A 73 7.49 -16.56 11.03
N ARG A 74 7.44 -17.90 10.88
CA ARG A 74 8.36 -18.65 10.01
C ARG A 74 8.25 -18.20 8.56
N ARG A 75 7.03 -17.94 8.08
CA ARG A 75 6.79 -17.47 6.71
C ARG A 75 7.17 -16.00 6.56
N ALA A 76 6.83 -15.15 7.53
CA ALA A 76 7.17 -13.72 7.54
C ALA A 76 8.69 -13.47 7.44
N ALA A 77 9.50 -14.31 8.10
CA ALA A 77 10.96 -14.23 8.06
C ALA A 77 11.54 -14.30 6.63
N LYS A 78 10.83 -14.92 5.68
CA LYS A 78 11.24 -15.04 4.27
C LYS A 78 10.61 -14.00 3.35
N LEU A 79 9.73 -13.14 3.87
CA LEU A 79 8.89 -12.22 3.08
C LEU A 79 9.28 -10.75 3.24
N GLY A 80 10.40 -10.44 3.91
CA GLY A 80 10.85 -9.07 4.12
C GLY A 80 11.02 -8.27 2.83
N ASP A 81 11.74 -8.82 1.84
CA ASP A 81 11.95 -8.16 0.54
C ASP A 81 10.66 -8.01 -0.27
N ALA A 82 9.86 -9.08 -0.33
CA ALA A 82 8.57 -9.06 -1.03
C ALA A 82 7.64 -8.01 -0.42
N SER A 83 7.56 -7.93 0.91
CA SER A 83 6.77 -6.92 1.62
C SER A 83 7.21 -5.51 1.26
N ARG A 84 8.52 -5.20 1.30
CA ARG A 84 9.05 -3.84 1.03
C ARG A 84 8.73 -3.33 -0.38
N ARG A 85 8.55 -4.24 -1.33
CA ARG A 85 8.17 -3.92 -2.72
C ARG A 85 6.66 -3.98 -2.95
N SER A 86 5.88 -4.32 -1.92
CA SER A 86 4.44 -4.45 -2.00
C SER A 86 3.73 -3.18 -1.54
N VAL A 87 2.53 -3.00 -2.07
CA VAL A 87 1.52 -2.05 -1.58
C VAL A 87 0.39 -2.81 -0.93
N VAL A 88 -0.23 -2.20 0.06
CA VAL A 88 -1.46 -2.68 0.68
C VAL A 88 -2.61 -1.85 0.14
N ILE A 89 -3.65 -2.54 -0.28
CA ILE A 89 -4.87 -1.96 -0.82
C ILE A 89 -6.02 -2.44 0.05
N TRP A 90 -6.64 -1.52 0.77
CA TRP A 90 -7.87 -1.75 1.50
C TRP A 90 -9.00 -1.03 0.78
N ALA A 91 -10.04 -1.75 0.39
CA ALA A 91 -11.12 -1.20 -0.42
C ALA A 91 -12.47 -1.45 0.23
N PHE A 92 -13.31 -0.41 0.22
CA PHE A 92 -14.72 -0.43 0.58
C PHE A 92 -15.51 0.02 -0.64
N VAL A 93 -16.17 -0.94 -1.30
CA VAL A 93 -16.87 -0.73 -2.56
C VAL A 93 -18.33 -1.17 -2.44
N ASN A 94 -19.16 -0.69 -3.34
CA ASN A 94 -20.57 -1.08 -3.42
C ASN A 94 -20.80 -2.58 -3.67
N ARG A 95 -19.83 -3.25 -4.32
CA ARG A 95 -19.80 -4.71 -4.48
C ARG A 95 -18.40 -5.18 -4.82
N VAL A 96 -17.88 -6.19 -4.12
CA VAL A 96 -16.61 -6.82 -4.48
C VAL A 96 -16.75 -7.54 -5.84
N PRO A 97 -15.92 -7.22 -6.84
CA PRO A 97 -15.87 -7.94 -8.12
C PRO A 97 -15.80 -9.46 -7.97
N GLY A 98 -16.64 -10.19 -8.72
CA GLY A 98 -16.69 -11.66 -8.66
C GLY A 98 -15.36 -12.33 -9.01
N GLN A 99 -14.57 -11.74 -9.93
CA GLN A 99 -13.23 -12.21 -10.28
C GLN A 99 -12.27 -12.13 -9.08
N LEU A 100 -12.41 -11.09 -8.26
CA LEU A 100 -11.62 -10.93 -7.05
C LEU A 100 -12.09 -11.90 -5.95
N GLN A 101 -13.40 -12.16 -5.83
CA GLN A 101 -13.94 -13.14 -4.88
C GLN A 101 -13.34 -14.53 -5.08
N ARG A 102 -13.10 -14.94 -6.33
CA ARG A 102 -12.50 -16.24 -6.66
C ARG A 102 -10.99 -16.28 -6.47
N SER A 103 -10.36 -15.16 -6.08
CA SER A 103 -8.89 -15.03 -6.00
C SER A 103 -8.18 -15.37 -7.32
N GLU A 104 -8.89 -15.30 -8.44
CA GLU A 104 -8.36 -15.62 -9.78
C GLU A 104 -7.63 -14.42 -10.41
N GLY A 105 -7.74 -13.24 -9.79
CA GLY A 105 -7.25 -11.99 -10.35
C GLY A 105 -7.94 -11.66 -11.69
N PHE A 106 -7.65 -10.49 -12.25
CA PHE A 106 -8.04 -10.20 -13.64
C PHE A 106 -7.09 -10.92 -14.63
N TYR A 107 -5.81 -11.06 -14.24
CA TYR A 107 -4.83 -11.98 -14.83
C TYR A 107 -3.99 -12.65 -13.72
N LYS A 108 -3.66 -13.94 -13.91
CA LYS A 108 -3.12 -14.88 -12.91
C LYS A 108 -1.86 -14.48 -12.10
N ASN A 109 -1.18 -13.36 -12.37
CA ASN A 109 0.19 -13.16 -11.89
C ASN A 109 0.51 -11.85 -11.13
N ASP A 110 -0.41 -10.90 -11.00
CA ASP A 110 -0.06 -9.55 -10.48
C ASP A 110 -0.42 -9.31 -9.01
N VAL A 111 -1.25 -10.18 -8.42
CA VAL A 111 -1.68 -10.11 -7.02
C VAL A 111 -0.88 -11.10 -6.17
N THR A 112 -0.24 -10.62 -5.11
CA THR A 112 0.52 -11.49 -4.21
C THR A 112 -0.40 -12.25 -3.26
N CYS A 113 -1.39 -11.55 -2.69
CA CYS A 113 -2.40 -12.08 -1.77
C CYS A 113 -3.67 -11.26 -1.81
N PHE A 114 -4.80 -11.93 -1.58
CA PHE A 114 -6.13 -11.33 -1.52
C PHE A 114 -6.92 -11.90 -0.34
N TYR A 115 -7.76 -11.08 0.28
CA TYR A 115 -8.65 -11.44 1.37
C TYR A 115 -9.96 -10.65 1.22
N VAL A 116 -11.08 -11.37 1.12
CA VAL A 116 -12.43 -10.79 1.17
C VAL A 116 -12.88 -10.77 2.62
N HIS A 117 -13.25 -9.60 3.12
CA HIS A 117 -13.81 -9.48 4.46
C HIS A 117 -15.31 -9.71 4.48
N ASP A 118 -16.02 -9.09 3.54
CA ASP A 118 -17.47 -9.21 3.31
C ASP A 118 -17.80 -8.83 1.85
N ASP A 119 -19.08 -8.65 1.53
CA ASP A 119 -19.56 -8.35 0.17
C ASP A 119 -19.08 -7.00 -0.39
N ASN A 120 -18.57 -6.11 0.47
CA ASN A 120 -18.18 -4.74 0.14
C ASN A 120 -16.71 -4.45 0.45
N HIS A 121 -16.04 -5.26 1.28
CA HIS A 121 -14.70 -5.01 1.75
C HIS A 121 -13.70 -6.07 1.30
N PHE A 122 -12.55 -5.61 0.79
CA PHE A 122 -11.42 -6.48 0.52
C PHE A 122 -10.08 -5.86 0.88
N LEU A 123 -9.13 -6.73 1.22
CA LEU A 123 -7.72 -6.43 1.45
C LEU A 123 -6.88 -7.15 0.40
N MET A 124 -5.97 -6.42 -0.23
CA MET A 124 -5.05 -6.96 -1.21
C MET A 124 -3.62 -6.50 -0.95
N MET A 125 -2.66 -7.36 -1.24
CA MET A 125 -1.25 -7.01 -1.33
C MET A 125 -0.72 -7.39 -2.71
N MET A 126 -0.02 -6.45 -3.36
CA MET A 126 0.54 -6.64 -4.70
C MET A 126 1.86 -5.89 -4.86
N ASN A 127 2.63 -6.21 -5.89
CA ASN A 127 3.84 -5.45 -6.21
C ASN A 127 3.46 -4.01 -6.60
N ARG A 128 4.15 -3.02 -6.03
CA ARG A 128 3.86 -1.59 -6.26
C ARG A 128 3.90 -1.17 -7.73
N TYR A 129 4.78 -1.79 -8.53
CA TYR A 129 4.93 -1.48 -9.96
C TYR A 129 3.76 -1.98 -10.82
N LYS A 130 2.91 -2.83 -10.26
CA LYS A 130 1.72 -3.37 -10.93
C LYS A 130 0.45 -2.57 -10.63
N LEU A 131 0.53 -1.57 -9.75
CA LEU A 131 -0.63 -0.79 -9.31
C LEU A 131 -1.37 -0.11 -10.47
N LYS A 132 -0.63 0.51 -11.41
CA LYS A 132 -1.20 1.19 -12.57
C LYS A 132 -2.00 0.23 -13.46
N ALA A 133 -1.38 -0.88 -13.86
CA ALA A 133 -2.02 -1.89 -14.71
C ALA A 133 -3.27 -2.47 -14.04
N TRP A 134 -3.19 -2.78 -12.75
CA TRP A 134 -4.34 -3.27 -12.00
C TRP A 134 -5.49 -2.26 -11.90
N LEU A 135 -5.20 -0.97 -11.68
CA LEU A 135 -6.23 0.08 -11.70
C LEU A 135 -6.86 0.26 -13.08
N GLN A 136 -6.06 0.16 -14.16
CA GLN A 136 -6.57 0.20 -15.54
C GLN A 136 -7.55 -0.95 -15.78
N GLU A 137 -7.19 -2.16 -15.40
CA GLU A 137 -8.04 -3.34 -15.54
C GLU A 137 -9.33 -3.22 -14.72
N LEU A 138 -9.22 -2.77 -13.47
CA LEU A 138 -10.39 -2.54 -12.61
C LEU A 138 -11.40 -1.61 -13.29
N LEU A 139 -10.92 -0.53 -13.93
CA LEU A 139 -11.77 0.40 -14.66
C LEU A 139 -12.29 -0.14 -16.00
N ILE A 140 -11.52 -0.97 -16.69
CA ILE A 140 -11.99 -1.62 -17.94
C ILE A 140 -13.15 -2.58 -17.64
N TYR A 141 -13.04 -3.36 -16.56
CA TYR A 141 -14.04 -4.40 -16.25
C TYR A 141 -15.24 -3.90 -15.45
N HIS A 142 -15.06 -2.92 -14.57
CA HIS A 142 -16.12 -2.45 -13.67
C HIS A 142 -16.46 -0.97 -13.82
N GLY A 143 -15.59 -0.20 -14.49
CA GLY A 143 -15.81 1.19 -14.88
C GLY A 143 -16.66 2.03 -13.91
N PRO A 144 -17.78 2.60 -14.38
CA PRO A 144 -18.65 3.48 -13.58
C PRO A 144 -19.51 2.72 -12.55
N ASP A 145 -19.61 1.39 -12.66
CA ASP A 145 -20.44 0.59 -11.77
C ASP A 145 -19.77 0.36 -10.41
N LEU A 146 -18.44 0.36 -10.37
CA LEU A 146 -17.69 0.27 -9.12
C LEU A 146 -17.64 1.65 -8.45
N LYS A 147 -18.18 1.73 -7.24
CA LYS A 147 -18.22 2.97 -6.44
C LYS A 147 -17.69 2.70 -5.04
N GLY A 148 -17.15 3.73 -4.40
CA GLY A 148 -16.64 3.65 -3.04
C GLY A 148 -15.21 4.18 -2.90
N LEU A 149 -14.43 3.56 -2.03
CA LEU A 149 -13.11 4.03 -1.62
C LEU A 149 -12.07 2.92 -1.72
N ILE A 150 -10.95 3.23 -2.36
CA ILE A 150 -9.73 2.41 -2.33
C ILE A 150 -8.66 3.19 -1.57
N GLN A 151 -8.15 2.62 -0.48
CA GLN A 151 -7.05 3.16 0.29
C GLN A 151 -5.77 2.39 -0.04
N ILE A 152 -4.76 3.09 -0.54
CA ILE A 152 -3.48 2.55 -0.99
C ILE A 152 -2.39 3.07 -0.06
N PHE A 153 -1.65 2.16 0.57
CA PHE A 153 -0.54 2.54 1.45
C PHE A 153 0.61 1.54 1.37
N SER A 154 1.84 2.02 1.62
CA SER A 154 3.01 1.15 1.65
C SER A 154 3.07 0.32 2.93
N THR A 155 3.86 -0.76 2.92
CA THR A 155 4.05 -1.60 4.10
C THR A 155 5.03 -0.99 5.10
N THR A 156 4.84 -1.22 6.40
CA THR A 156 5.84 -0.92 7.43
C THR A 156 6.72 -2.12 7.77
N GLY A 157 7.93 -1.85 8.21
CA GLY A 157 8.69 -2.78 9.06
C GLY A 157 8.15 -2.78 10.49
N GLU A 158 8.74 -3.61 11.36
CA GLU A 158 8.46 -3.52 12.79
C GLU A 158 9.03 -2.20 13.33
N THR A 159 8.17 -1.28 13.75
CA THR A 159 8.60 0.00 14.32
C THR A 159 7.88 0.30 15.63
N ARG A 160 8.41 1.26 16.40
CA ARG A 160 7.78 1.75 17.63
C ARG A 160 6.56 2.65 17.38
N LYS A 161 6.28 3.06 16.13
CA LYS A 161 5.21 4.01 15.78
C LYS A 161 3.83 3.34 15.57
N GLY A 162 3.76 2.02 15.73
CA GLY A 162 2.56 1.22 15.47
C GLY A 162 2.85 0.12 14.45
N GLY A 163 2.06 -0.96 14.52
CA GLY A 163 2.15 -2.09 13.61
C GLY A 163 1.22 -1.95 12.39
N MET A 164 1.41 -2.82 11.39
CA MET A 164 0.50 -2.85 10.23
C MET A 164 -0.96 -3.10 10.60
N GLY A 165 -1.21 -3.84 11.69
CA GLY A 165 -2.54 -4.04 12.23
C GLY A 165 -3.21 -2.73 12.66
N ASP A 166 -2.47 -1.82 13.30
CA ASP A 166 -2.97 -0.51 13.72
C ASP A 166 -3.30 0.36 12.49
N ILE A 167 -2.42 0.34 11.48
CA ILE A 167 -2.62 1.02 10.20
C ILE A 167 -3.89 0.49 9.50
N LEU A 168 -4.09 -0.82 9.47
CA LEU A 168 -5.27 -1.44 8.88
C LEU A 168 -6.55 -1.05 9.63
N CYS A 169 -6.55 -1.10 10.97
CA CYS A 169 -7.69 -0.66 11.77
C CYS A 169 -8.03 0.81 11.51
N ARG A 170 -7.01 1.65 11.30
CA ARG A 170 -7.20 3.05 10.98
C ARG A 170 -7.78 3.27 9.59
N ALA A 171 -7.36 2.49 8.60
CA ALA A 171 -7.94 2.51 7.26
C ALA A 171 -9.43 2.15 7.29
N VAL A 172 -9.78 1.05 7.96
CA VAL A 172 -11.18 0.59 8.14
C VAL A 172 -12.01 1.68 8.81
N HIS A 173 -11.55 2.24 9.93
CA HIS A 173 -12.28 3.30 10.62
C HIS A 173 -12.55 4.54 9.72
N GLN A 174 -11.66 4.87 8.80
CA GLN A 174 -11.79 6.07 7.96
C GLN A 174 -12.73 5.91 6.76
N GLU A 175 -13.05 4.68 6.35
CA GLU A 175 -13.87 4.46 5.15
C GLU A 175 -15.32 4.88 5.35
N SER A 176 -15.83 4.78 6.58
CA SER A 176 -17.19 5.11 7.00
C SER A 176 -17.65 6.53 6.63
N ARG A 177 -16.71 7.41 6.28
CA ARG A 177 -16.96 8.83 5.96
C ARG A 177 -17.15 9.10 4.47
N PHE A 178 -16.96 8.10 3.61
CA PHE A 178 -16.95 8.31 2.16
C PHE A 178 -18.28 7.87 1.52
N PRO A 179 -18.88 8.72 0.66
CA PRO A 179 -20.09 8.36 -0.06
C PRO A 179 -19.81 7.35 -1.18
N MET A 180 -20.82 6.54 -1.50
CA MET A 180 -20.83 5.53 -2.58
C MET A 180 -21.33 6.12 -3.92
N ASP A 181 -20.91 7.33 -4.25
CA ASP A 181 -21.31 8.07 -5.46
C ASP A 181 -20.36 7.80 -6.63
N GLN A 182 -19.06 7.71 -6.36
CA GLN A 182 -18.00 7.44 -7.34
C GLN A 182 -16.86 6.63 -6.71
N LEU A 183 -15.95 6.11 -7.53
CA LEU A 183 -14.75 5.45 -7.04
C LEU A 183 -13.64 6.47 -6.75
N ARG A 184 -13.24 6.56 -5.49
CA ARG A 184 -12.14 7.42 -5.03
C ARG A 184 -10.94 6.61 -4.60
N ILE A 185 -9.76 7.17 -4.81
CA ILE A 185 -8.50 6.64 -4.29
C ILE A 185 -7.98 7.58 -3.20
N ARG A 186 -7.60 6.99 -2.06
CA ARG A 186 -6.79 7.66 -1.05
C ARG A 186 -5.40 7.07 -1.03
N PHE A 187 -4.40 7.89 -1.35
CA PHE A 187 -3.02 7.45 -1.50
C PHE A 187 -2.14 7.95 -0.35
N PHE A 188 -1.50 7.01 0.34
CA PHE A 188 -0.59 7.28 1.45
C PHE A 188 0.79 6.69 1.12
N PRO A 189 1.74 7.48 0.62
CA PRO A 189 3.09 6.99 0.34
C PRO A 189 3.79 6.45 1.59
N ASP A 190 3.50 7.03 2.76
CA ASP A 190 3.90 6.53 4.07
C ASP A 190 2.64 6.09 4.86
N PRO A 191 2.56 4.83 5.31
CA PRO A 191 1.40 4.31 6.04
C PRO A 191 1.06 5.10 7.31
N TYR A 192 2.03 5.71 8.01
CA TYR A 192 1.74 6.48 9.23
C TYR A 192 0.93 7.74 8.95
N GLN A 193 0.82 8.19 7.69
CA GLN A 193 -0.04 9.29 7.30
C GLN A 193 -1.54 8.96 7.49
N LEU A 194 -1.91 7.69 7.61
CA LEU A 194 -3.26 7.29 8.02
C LEU A 194 -3.60 7.75 9.45
N LEU A 195 -2.62 8.04 10.30
CA LEU A 195 -2.88 8.56 11.65
C LEU A 195 -3.36 10.02 11.59
N THR A 196 -2.82 10.81 10.65
CA THR A 196 -3.07 12.26 10.48
C THR A 196 -3.45 12.63 9.03
N PRO A 197 -4.53 12.05 8.48
CA PRO A 197 -4.87 12.22 7.05
C PRO A 197 -5.20 13.66 6.66
N HIS A 198 -5.76 14.43 7.60
CA HIS A 198 -6.25 15.79 7.37
C HIS A 198 -5.15 16.76 6.88
N VAL A 199 -3.88 16.51 7.19
CA VAL A 199 -2.77 17.36 6.73
C VAL A 199 -2.63 17.25 5.22
N ARG A 200 -2.60 16.04 4.67
CA ARG A 200 -2.49 15.80 3.23
C ARG A 200 -3.76 16.16 2.48
N ASP A 201 -4.91 15.97 3.12
CA ASP A 201 -6.19 16.31 2.52
C ASP A 201 -6.30 17.83 2.28
N LYS A 202 -5.87 18.66 3.25
CA LYS A 202 -5.75 20.12 3.08
C LYS A 202 -4.78 20.53 1.97
N GLU A 203 -3.76 19.72 1.71
CA GLU A 203 -2.78 19.95 0.65
C GLU A 203 -3.25 19.46 -0.74
N GLY A 204 -4.42 18.80 -0.82
CA GLY A 204 -4.92 18.21 -2.07
C GLY A 204 -4.11 16.98 -2.53
N LEU A 205 -3.45 16.28 -1.60
CA LEU A 205 -2.48 15.21 -1.88
C LEU A 205 -2.95 13.81 -1.48
N LEU A 206 -4.22 13.67 -1.13
CA LEU A 206 -4.74 12.48 -0.50
C LEU A 206 -5.81 11.80 -1.33
N THR A 207 -6.91 12.51 -1.60
CA THR A 207 -8.12 11.95 -2.18
C THR A 207 -8.22 12.36 -3.65
N PHE A 208 -8.36 11.37 -4.52
CA PHE A 208 -8.43 11.56 -5.97
C PHE A 208 -9.62 10.79 -6.52
N GLU A 209 -10.19 11.26 -7.63
CA GLU A 209 -10.98 10.38 -8.47
C GLU A 209 -10.06 9.28 -9.04
N VAL A 210 -10.56 8.07 -9.21
CA VAL A 210 -9.77 6.96 -9.76
C VAL A 210 -9.14 7.29 -11.13
N THR A 211 -9.86 8.01 -12.00
CA THR A 211 -9.38 8.39 -13.34
C THR A 211 -8.28 9.45 -13.25
N GLU A 212 -8.40 10.42 -12.34
CA GLU A 212 -7.39 11.41 -12.04
C GLU A 212 -6.11 10.75 -11.50
N PHE A 213 -6.24 9.87 -10.52
CA PHE A 213 -5.11 9.15 -9.95
C PHE A 213 -4.38 8.31 -11.00
N LEU A 214 -5.13 7.67 -11.89
CA LEU A 214 -4.54 6.89 -12.98
C LEU A 214 -3.76 7.77 -13.97
N ARG A 215 -4.27 8.96 -14.30
CA ARG A 215 -3.53 9.95 -15.10
C ARG A 215 -2.23 10.38 -14.40
N LEU A 216 -2.25 10.57 -13.08
CA LEU A 216 -1.04 10.88 -12.33
C LEU A 216 -0.01 9.75 -12.43
N LEU A 217 -0.42 8.48 -12.28
CA LEU A 217 0.46 7.33 -12.48
C LEU A 217 1.02 7.22 -13.91
N GLU A 218 0.22 7.56 -14.92
CA GLU A 218 0.67 7.63 -16.32
C GLU A 218 1.75 8.71 -16.49
N MET A 219 1.48 9.93 -16.02
CA MET A 219 2.45 11.02 -16.05
C MET A 219 3.74 10.62 -15.32
N THR A 220 3.64 9.98 -14.15
CA THR A 220 4.83 9.48 -13.44
C THR A 220 5.60 8.44 -14.26
N THR A 221 4.91 7.58 -15.01
CA THR A 221 5.56 6.59 -15.87
C THR A 221 6.37 7.27 -16.98
N ILE A 222 5.76 8.25 -17.66
CA ILE A 222 6.41 9.05 -18.70
C ILE A 222 7.59 9.83 -18.11
N PHE A 223 7.39 10.46 -16.96
CA PHE A 223 8.44 11.19 -16.23
C PHE A 223 9.65 10.31 -15.95
N ARG A 224 9.43 9.08 -15.46
CA ARG A 224 10.53 8.15 -15.18
C ARG A 224 11.23 7.61 -16.42
N ALA A 225 10.51 7.49 -17.53
CA ALA A 225 11.08 7.01 -18.80
C ALA A 225 11.92 8.09 -19.48
N LEU A 226 11.46 9.34 -19.46
CA LEU A 226 12.13 10.45 -20.15
C LEU A 226 13.23 11.12 -19.34
N LEU A 227 13.18 11.08 -18.00
CA LEU A 227 14.20 11.65 -17.13
C LEU A 227 14.91 10.53 -16.35
N PRO A 228 16.19 10.25 -16.62
CA PRO A 228 17.02 9.38 -15.80
C PRO A 228 17.09 9.85 -14.33
N PRO A 229 17.43 8.96 -13.38
CA PRO A 229 17.43 9.29 -11.95
C PRO A 229 18.22 10.55 -11.58
N ARG A 230 19.39 10.76 -12.21
CA ARG A 230 20.21 11.95 -11.97
C ARG A 230 19.51 13.24 -12.37
N GLU A 231 18.78 13.22 -13.49
CA GLU A 231 18.04 14.39 -13.97
C GLU A 231 16.80 14.66 -13.11
N GLN A 232 16.16 13.60 -12.61
CA GLN A 232 15.10 13.72 -11.61
C GLN A 232 15.62 14.35 -10.32
N GLU A 233 16.79 13.96 -9.82
CA GLU A 233 17.40 14.58 -8.64
C GLU A 233 17.71 16.07 -8.88
N MET A 234 18.32 16.40 -10.02
CA MET A 234 18.59 17.79 -10.39
C MET A 234 17.30 18.62 -10.46
N LEU A 235 16.24 18.10 -11.09
CA LEU A 235 14.96 18.78 -11.15
C LEU A 235 14.37 19.00 -9.75
N ARG A 236 14.49 18.01 -8.87
CA ARG A 236 14.02 18.13 -7.48
C ARG A 236 14.74 19.26 -6.76
N ASP A 237 16.05 19.35 -6.92
CA ASP A 237 16.85 20.42 -6.29
C ASP A 237 16.46 21.80 -6.81
N LEU A 238 16.23 21.94 -8.13
CA LEU A 238 15.76 23.19 -8.74
C LEU A 238 14.43 23.65 -8.16
N THR A 239 13.49 22.72 -7.95
CA THR A 239 12.15 23.06 -7.41
C THR A 239 12.17 23.47 -5.93
N ASN A 240 13.29 23.25 -5.24
CA ASN A 240 13.50 23.65 -3.85
C ASN A 240 14.26 24.97 -3.70
N LEU A 241 14.71 25.60 -4.80
CA LEU A 241 15.35 26.91 -4.75
C LEU A 241 14.35 27.97 -4.28
N ASN A 242 14.82 28.90 -3.45
CA ASN A 242 14.02 30.02 -2.92
C ASN A 242 14.30 31.32 -3.67
N ASP A 243 15.47 31.47 -4.30
CA ASP A 243 15.81 32.64 -5.10
C ASP A 243 15.31 32.50 -6.55
N SER A 244 14.33 33.34 -6.90
CA SER A 244 13.75 33.41 -8.24
C SER A 244 14.78 33.67 -9.35
N LYS A 245 15.86 34.42 -9.11
CA LYS A 245 16.87 34.72 -10.14
C LYS A 245 17.76 33.51 -10.41
N GLU A 246 18.20 32.84 -9.36
CA GLU A 246 18.95 31.60 -9.45
C GLU A 246 18.12 30.51 -10.14
N GLU A 247 16.84 30.40 -9.78
CA GLU A 247 15.91 29.44 -10.39
C GLU A 247 15.85 29.60 -11.92
N HIS A 248 15.69 30.83 -12.43
CA HIS A 248 15.66 31.09 -13.89
C HIS A 248 16.96 30.65 -14.58
N PHE A 249 18.10 31.01 -13.99
CA PHE A 249 19.42 30.69 -14.55
C PHE A 249 19.66 29.17 -14.58
N TYR A 250 19.45 28.50 -13.45
CA TYR A 250 19.66 27.06 -13.35
C TYR A 250 18.64 26.26 -14.15
N TRP A 251 17.40 26.74 -14.27
CA TRP A 251 16.39 26.13 -15.15
C TRP A 251 16.83 26.15 -16.61
N GLY A 252 17.33 27.29 -17.10
CA GLY A 252 17.85 27.39 -18.48
C GLY A 252 18.99 26.42 -18.74
N ARG A 253 19.94 26.30 -17.79
CA ARG A 253 21.05 25.35 -17.89
C ARG A 253 20.59 23.90 -17.84
N PHE A 254 19.65 23.57 -16.97
CA PHE A 254 19.05 22.24 -16.86
C PHE A 254 18.36 21.85 -18.17
N MET A 255 17.48 22.71 -18.70
CA MET A 255 16.84 22.52 -20.01
C MET A 255 17.87 22.39 -21.14
N GLY A 256 19.06 23.00 -21.03
CA GLY A 256 20.15 22.81 -21.98
C GLY A 256 20.69 21.38 -22.03
N TYR A 257 20.74 20.70 -20.88
CA TYR A 257 21.33 19.36 -20.71
C TYR A 257 20.42 18.20 -21.15
N LEU A 258 19.10 18.39 -21.06
CA LEU A 258 18.11 17.34 -21.31
C LEU A 258 18.03 16.89 -22.78
N SER A 259 17.46 15.70 -23.03
CA SER A 259 17.06 15.29 -24.38
C SER A 259 15.91 16.15 -24.92
N PRO A 260 15.72 16.24 -26.25
CA PRO A 260 14.59 16.96 -26.85
C PRO A 260 13.22 16.50 -26.31
N GLU A 261 13.03 15.20 -26.11
CA GLU A 261 11.78 14.61 -25.62
C GLU A 261 11.51 15.01 -24.16
N ALA A 262 12.54 14.99 -23.32
CA ALA A 262 12.44 15.42 -21.93
C ALA A 262 12.14 16.94 -21.83
N LYS A 263 12.73 17.76 -22.71
CA LYS A 263 12.43 19.21 -22.78
C LYS A 263 10.98 19.46 -23.20
N ASP A 264 10.50 18.74 -24.21
CA ASP A 264 9.14 18.89 -24.71
C ASP A 264 8.11 18.45 -23.66
N MET A 265 8.36 17.33 -22.96
CA MET A 265 7.54 16.90 -21.82
C MET A 265 7.47 17.98 -20.73
N LEU A 266 8.62 18.50 -20.27
CA LEU A 266 8.64 19.50 -19.19
C LEU A 266 7.97 20.82 -19.61
N SER A 267 8.16 21.24 -20.86
CA SER A 267 7.55 22.43 -21.44
C SER A 267 6.05 22.28 -21.61
N SER A 268 5.60 21.18 -22.21
CA SER A 268 4.18 20.89 -22.45
C SER A 268 3.39 20.73 -21.15
N TRP A 269 4.00 20.14 -20.13
CA TRP A 269 3.41 20.04 -18.80
C TRP A 269 3.46 21.36 -18.02
N ASN A 270 4.26 22.32 -18.48
CA ASN A 270 4.54 23.57 -17.80
C ASN A 270 4.96 23.32 -16.34
N LEU A 271 5.86 22.34 -16.15
CA LEU A 271 6.19 21.79 -14.84
C LEU A 271 6.77 22.84 -13.89
N ARG A 272 7.44 23.85 -14.44
CA ARG A 272 7.97 24.99 -13.69
C ARG A 272 6.90 25.75 -12.92
N GLN A 273 5.68 25.82 -13.43
CA GLN A 273 4.56 26.51 -12.78
C GLN A 273 3.73 25.61 -11.87
N TRP A 274 4.11 24.34 -11.70
CA TRP A 274 3.37 23.44 -10.84
C TRP A 274 3.48 23.82 -9.36
N PRO A 275 2.40 23.65 -8.58
CA PRO A 275 2.48 23.76 -7.13
C PRO A 275 3.51 22.78 -6.55
N LYS A 276 4.27 23.20 -5.54
CA LYS A 276 5.28 22.34 -4.85
C LYS A 276 4.70 21.01 -4.40
N ASN A 277 3.45 21.01 -3.92
CA ASN A 277 2.73 19.81 -3.51
C ASN A 277 2.52 18.81 -4.66
N ARG A 278 2.20 19.29 -5.87
CA ARG A 278 2.02 18.45 -7.05
C ARG A 278 3.34 17.82 -7.51
N ILE A 279 4.43 18.59 -7.45
CA ILE A 279 5.78 18.09 -7.73
C ILE A 279 6.16 17.02 -6.71
N ARG A 280 5.93 17.28 -5.41
CA ARG A 280 6.14 16.29 -4.35
C ARG A 280 5.38 14.99 -4.62
N LEU A 281 4.10 15.08 -5.00
CA LEU A 281 3.28 13.90 -5.33
C LEU A 281 3.87 13.11 -6.50
N LEU A 282 4.36 13.79 -7.54
CA LEU A 282 5.01 13.13 -8.68
C LEU A 282 6.21 12.28 -8.23
N TYR A 283 7.07 12.81 -7.35
CA TYR A 283 8.20 12.05 -6.78
C TYR A 283 7.75 10.93 -5.83
N GLU A 284 6.69 11.13 -5.05
CA GLU A 284 6.13 10.09 -4.20
C GLU A 284 5.62 8.91 -5.05
N LEU A 285 4.86 9.21 -6.12
CA LEU A 285 4.35 8.24 -7.09
C LEU A 285 5.47 7.60 -7.92
N ALA A 286 6.60 8.28 -8.12
CA ALA A 286 7.74 7.70 -8.85
C ALA A 286 8.19 6.37 -8.24
N ASN A 287 7.98 6.12 -6.94
CA ASN A 287 8.29 4.83 -6.32
C ASN A 287 7.37 3.67 -6.76
N TYR A 288 6.27 3.97 -7.44
CA TYR A 288 5.19 3.06 -7.86
C TYR A 288 5.17 2.85 -9.38
N ALA A 289 5.85 3.68 -10.17
CA ALA A 289 6.08 3.44 -11.59
C ALA A 289 7.39 2.66 -11.79
N PRO A 290 7.45 1.63 -12.64
CA PRO A 290 8.72 0.98 -12.99
C PRO A 290 9.65 1.97 -13.72
N PHE A 291 10.96 1.81 -13.55
CA PHE A 291 11.93 2.47 -14.42
C PHE A 291 12.13 1.57 -15.65
N THR A 292 11.81 2.10 -16.82
CA THR A 292 12.11 1.46 -18.09
C THR A 292 13.23 2.28 -18.73
N PRO A 293 14.48 1.77 -18.76
CA PRO A 293 15.58 2.45 -19.42
C PRO A 293 15.39 2.53 -20.94
#